data_AF-A0A3C1BG68-F1
#
_entry.id   AF-A0A3C1BG68-F1
#
_cell.length_a   1.000
_cell.length_b   1.000
_cell.length_c   1.000
_cell.angle_alpha   90.00
_cell.angle_beta   90.00
_cell.angle_gamma   90.00
#
_symmetry.space_group_name_H-M   'P 1'
#
loop_
_entity.id
_entity.type
_entity.pdbx_description
1 polymer ?
#
loop_
_entity_poly.entity_id
_entity_poly.type
_entity_poly.pdbx_seq_one_letter_code
_entity_poly.pdbx_strand_id
1 'polypeptide(L)'
;MKNTLIAFIIAFLLYGCTNKKAQAKAMLDDVIKVHDKVMAADERLEKNKMQLDTLLKQDKTTRKDTLKLLINKLVLADSAMENWMHKFDYEQTGKSPDESIVYMGDQKKQIMAIDSQISAAVAQSNKYLLKIKRK
;
A
#
# COMPACT_ATOMS: atom_id res chain seq x y z
N MET A 1 -47.64 -26.92 14.92
CA MET A 1 -46.85 -25.68 15.10
C MET A 1 -45.33 -25.93 15.29
N LYS A 2 -44.81 -27.12 14.95
CA LYS A 2 -43.38 -27.46 15.07
C LYS A 2 -42.60 -27.30 13.74
N ASN A 3 -43.31 -27.35 12.61
CA ASN A 3 -42.71 -27.26 11.27
C ASN A 3 -42.57 -25.82 10.75
N THR A 4 -43.24 -24.84 11.37
CA THR A 4 -43.14 -23.41 11.02
C THR A 4 -41.95 -22.71 11.67
N LEU A 5 -41.43 -23.24 12.79
CA LEU A 5 -40.25 -22.72 13.49
C LEU A 5 -38.94 -22.99 12.73
N ILE A 6 -38.89 -24.08 11.95
CA ILE A 6 -37.70 -24.45 11.15
C ILE A 6 -37.54 -23.52 9.94
N ALA A 7 -38.65 -23.03 9.36
CA ALA A 7 -38.62 -22.12 8.21
C ALA A 7 -38.06 -20.72 8.53
N PHE A 8 -38.24 -20.23 9.76
CA PHE A 8 -37.74 -18.92 10.19
C PHE A 8 -36.22 -18.91 10.46
N ILE A 9 -35.64 -20.03 10.89
CA ILE A 9 -34.20 -20.13 11.18
C ILE A 9 -33.36 -20.15 9.89
N ILE A 10 -33.88 -20.75 8.81
CA ILE A 10 -33.19 -20.82 7.51
C ILE A 10 -33.12 -19.44 6.84
N ALA A 11 -34.14 -18.59 7.01
CA ALA A 11 -34.16 -17.24 6.45
C ALA A 11 -33.08 -16.33 7.07
N PHE A 12 -32.81 -16.45 8.37
CA PHE A 12 -31.79 -15.62 9.06
C PHE A 12 -30.34 -15.94 8.66
N LEU A 13 -30.05 -17.20 8.29
CA LEU A 13 -28.71 -17.61 7.86
C LEU A 13 -28.31 -17.01 6.50
N LEU A 14 -29.29 -16.73 5.63
CA LEU A 14 -29.03 -16.17 4.30
C LEU A 14 -28.74 -14.66 4.34
N TYR A 15 -29.38 -13.90 5.24
CA TYR A 15 -29.15 -12.45 5.37
C TYR A 15 -27.72 -12.12 5.85
N GLY A 16 -27.13 -12.95 6.72
CA GLY A 16 -25.77 -12.76 7.22
C GLY A 16 -24.70 -12.92 6.13
N CYS A 17 -24.88 -13.86 5.21
CA CYS A 17 -23.93 -14.10 4.11
C CYS A 17 -23.87 -12.96 3.10
N THR A 18 -25.00 -12.36 2.75
CA THR A 18 -25.05 -11.21 1.82
C THR A 18 -24.34 -9.97 2.37
N ASN A 19 -24.46 -9.71 3.68
CA ASN A 19 -23.82 -8.55 4.31
C ASN A 19 -22.29 -8.68 4.36
N LYS A 20 -21.79 -9.87 4.71
CA LYS A 20 -20.34 -10.14 4.77
C LYS A 20 -19.66 -10.02 3.40
N LYS A 21 -20.31 -10.47 2.32
CA LYS A 21 -19.77 -10.31 0.96
C LYS A 21 -19.63 -8.83 0.57
N ALA A 22 -20.63 -8.01 0.89
CA ALA A 22 -20.58 -6.57 0.64
C ALA A 22 -19.47 -5.90 1.48
N GLN A 23 -19.32 -6.29 2.75
CA GLN A 23 -18.25 -5.80 3.61
C GLN A 23 -16.86 -6.17 3.08
N ALA A 24 -16.64 -7.42 2.68
CA ALA A 24 -15.38 -7.87 2.09
C ALA A 24 -15.00 -7.04 0.84
N LYS A 25 -15.98 -6.76 -0.03
CA LYS A 25 -15.80 -5.90 -1.20
C LYS A 25 -15.42 -4.47 -0.81
N ALA A 26 -16.11 -3.87 0.16
CA ALA A 26 -15.80 -2.52 0.62
C ALA A 26 -14.38 -2.44 1.21
N MET A 27 -13.91 -3.48 1.90
CA MET A 27 -12.53 -3.53 2.40
C MET A 27 -11.50 -3.66 1.27
N LEU A 28 -11.80 -4.42 0.22
CA LEU A 28 -10.95 -4.46 -0.97
C LEU A 28 -10.87 -3.08 -1.63
N ASP A 29 -12.01 -2.41 -1.84
CA ASP A 29 -12.04 -1.06 -2.43
C ASP A 29 -11.21 -0.06 -1.60
N ASP A 30 -11.25 -0.18 -0.26
CA ASP A 30 -10.41 0.60 0.65
C ASP A 30 -8.91 0.31 0.49
N VAL A 31 -8.51 -0.95 0.32
CA VAL A 31 -7.11 -1.34 0.08
C VAL A 31 -6.63 -0.75 -1.25
N ILE A 32 -7.43 -0.90 -2.32
CA ILE A 32 -7.10 -0.39 -3.66
C ILE A 32 -6.99 1.14 -3.66
N LYS A 33 -7.85 1.84 -2.91
CA LYS A 33 -7.76 3.30 -2.77
C LYS A 33 -6.43 3.74 -2.16
N VAL A 34 -5.89 2.99 -1.19
CA VAL A 34 -4.57 3.29 -0.63
C VAL A 34 -3.47 2.91 -1.62
N HIS A 35 -3.58 1.78 -2.30
CA HIS A 35 -2.67 1.38 -3.39
C HIS A 35 -2.54 2.49 -4.45
N ASP A 36 -3.65 3.02 -4.98
CA ASP A 36 -3.61 4.02 -6.04
C ASP A 36 -2.95 5.32 -5.58
N LYS A 37 -3.21 5.70 -4.31
CA LYS A 37 -2.52 6.82 -3.67
C LYS A 37 -1.01 6.57 -3.58
N VAL A 38 -0.61 5.36 -3.19
CA VAL A 38 0.80 4.95 -3.10
C VAL A 38 1.47 5.00 -4.46
N MET A 39 0.84 4.46 -5.51
CA MET A 39 1.37 4.49 -6.88
C MET A 39 1.60 5.91 -7.38
N ALA A 40 0.68 6.84 -7.10
CA ALA A 40 0.89 8.25 -7.44
C ALA A 40 2.05 8.90 -6.66
N ALA A 41 2.36 8.41 -5.46
CA ALA A 41 3.53 8.84 -4.70
C ALA A 41 4.83 8.19 -5.19
N ASP A 42 4.73 6.97 -5.70
CA ASP A 42 5.83 6.20 -6.26
C ASP A 42 6.41 6.83 -7.54
N GLU A 43 5.55 7.42 -8.40
CA GLU A 43 6.03 8.24 -9.54
C GLU A 43 6.96 9.38 -9.10
N ARG A 44 6.66 10.01 -7.96
CA ARG A 44 7.52 11.06 -7.39
C ARG A 44 8.78 10.49 -6.77
N LEU A 45 8.70 9.30 -6.18
CA LEU A 45 9.83 8.56 -5.65
C LEU A 45 10.86 8.29 -6.75
N GLU A 46 10.42 7.70 -7.87
CA GLU A 46 11.30 7.38 -9.00
C GLU A 46 11.93 8.63 -9.62
N LYS A 47 11.14 9.71 -9.76
CA LYS A 47 11.68 11.00 -10.20
C LYS A 47 12.80 11.51 -9.30
N ASN A 48 12.60 11.43 -7.97
CA ASN A 48 13.59 11.90 -7.02
C ASN A 48 14.85 11.01 -7.03
N LYS A 49 14.68 9.70 -7.12
CA LYS A 49 15.78 8.72 -7.24
C LYS A 49 16.65 9.03 -8.46
N MET A 50 16.06 9.22 -9.64
CA MET A 50 16.79 9.62 -10.85
C MET A 50 17.57 10.92 -10.69
N GLN A 51 16.98 11.93 -10.02
CA GLN A 51 17.67 13.20 -9.77
C GLN A 51 18.85 13.03 -8.80
N LEU A 52 18.66 12.27 -7.71
CA LEU A 52 19.71 12.01 -6.74
C LEU A 52 20.83 11.15 -7.33
N ASP A 53 20.53 10.16 -8.17
CA ASP A 53 21.52 9.36 -8.89
C ASP A 53 22.36 10.22 -9.83
N THR A 54 21.72 11.14 -10.56
CA THR A 54 22.41 12.10 -11.41
C THR A 54 23.37 12.97 -10.59
N LEU A 55 22.89 13.50 -9.47
CA LEU A 55 23.72 14.28 -8.55
C LEU A 55 24.88 13.46 -7.98
N LEU A 56 24.64 12.20 -7.60
CA LEU A 56 25.68 11.32 -7.06
C LEU A 56 26.81 11.05 -8.07
N LYS A 57 26.47 10.88 -9.35
CA LYS A 57 27.44 10.71 -10.44
C LYS A 57 28.27 11.97 -10.68
N GLN A 58 27.68 13.15 -10.49
CA GLN A 58 28.33 14.44 -10.72
C GLN A 58 29.08 14.99 -9.49
N ASP A 59 28.74 14.51 -8.29
CA ASP A 59 29.26 15.09 -7.05
C ASP A 59 30.73 14.71 -6.81
N LYS A 60 31.58 15.73 -6.66
CA LYS A 60 33.00 15.60 -6.28
C LYS A 60 33.25 15.93 -4.80
N THR A 61 32.19 16.12 -4.02
CA THR A 61 32.25 16.60 -2.62
C THR A 61 31.91 15.51 -1.60
N THR A 62 31.89 15.86 -0.30
CA THR A 62 31.54 14.98 0.83
C THR A 62 30.04 14.64 0.94
N ARG A 63 29.19 15.14 0.02
CA ARG A 63 27.73 14.90 0.09
C ARG A 63 27.30 13.52 -0.43
N LYS A 64 28.24 12.73 -0.97
CA LYS A 64 27.99 11.38 -1.49
C LYS A 64 27.27 10.46 -0.52
N ASP A 65 27.61 10.49 0.76
CA ASP A 65 26.99 9.60 1.75
C ASP A 65 25.53 9.98 2.01
N THR A 66 25.23 11.28 2.03
CA THR A 66 23.84 11.75 2.14
C THR A 66 23.03 11.37 0.90
N LEU A 67 23.60 11.51 -0.29
CA LEU A 67 22.96 11.11 -1.55
C LEU A 67 22.66 9.61 -1.56
N LYS A 68 23.64 8.76 -1.26
CA LYS A 68 23.48 7.31 -1.16
C LYS A 68 22.42 6.91 -0.13
N LEU A 69 22.42 7.55 1.05
CA LEU A 69 21.41 7.30 2.08
C LEU A 69 20.01 7.62 1.59
N LEU A 70 19.81 8.76 0.90
CA LEU A 70 18.51 9.13 0.36
C LEU A 70 18.06 8.19 -0.77
N ILE A 71 18.97 7.81 -1.67
CA ILE A 71 18.69 6.84 -2.74
C ILE A 71 18.27 5.49 -2.13
N ASN A 72 19.03 4.98 -1.15
CA ASN A 72 18.70 3.72 -0.49
C ASN A 72 17.32 3.76 0.21
N LYS A 73 16.95 4.90 0.82
CA LYS A 73 15.61 5.05 1.41
C LYS A 73 14.49 4.98 0.37
N LEU A 74 14.71 5.56 -0.81
CA LEU A 74 13.74 5.49 -1.92
C LEU A 74 13.65 4.05 -2.43
N VAL A 75 14.78 3.40 -2.70
CA VAL A 75 14.83 1.98 -3.15
C VAL A 75 14.14 1.04 -2.16
N LEU A 76 14.38 1.19 -0.86
CA LEU A 76 13.73 0.33 0.14
C LEU A 76 12.21 0.53 0.19
N ALA A 77 11.72 1.75 -0.03
CA ALA A 77 10.29 2.05 -0.02
C ALA A 77 9.59 1.53 -1.30
N ASP A 78 10.24 1.70 -2.45
CA ASP A 78 9.85 1.12 -3.75
C ASP A 78 9.76 -0.41 -3.68
N SER A 79 10.85 -1.07 -3.23
CA SER A 79 10.86 -2.53 -3.05
C SER A 79 9.82 -3.02 -2.03
N ALA A 80 9.46 -2.23 -1.02
CA ALA A 80 8.39 -2.62 -0.10
C ALA A 80 7.03 -2.69 -0.82
N MET A 81 6.77 -1.75 -1.73
CA MET A 81 5.56 -1.74 -2.56
C MET A 81 5.55 -2.90 -3.56
N GLU A 82 6.65 -3.13 -4.29
CA GLU A 82 6.77 -4.26 -5.22
C GLU A 82 6.56 -5.60 -4.53
N ASN A 83 7.20 -5.80 -3.37
CA ASN A 83 7.08 -7.03 -2.60
C ASN A 83 5.65 -7.25 -2.07
N TRP A 84 4.95 -6.18 -1.73
CA TRP A 84 3.55 -6.26 -1.32
C TRP A 84 2.66 -6.64 -2.51
N MET A 85 2.83 -5.98 -3.66
CA MET A 85 2.06 -6.27 -4.88
C MET A 85 2.24 -7.73 -5.34
N HIS A 86 3.46 -8.28 -5.30
CA HIS A 86 3.72 -9.67 -5.65
C HIS A 86 3.03 -10.68 -4.73
N LYS A 87 2.69 -10.30 -3.49
CA LYS A 87 2.06 -11.17 -2.48
C LYS A 87 0.57 -10.90 -2.33
N PHE A 88 0.06 -9.83 -2.94
CA PHE A 88 -1.32 -9.43 -2.81
C PHE A 88 -2.23 -10.32 -3.67
N ASP A 89 -3.09 -11.07 -3.00
CA ASP A 89 -4.08 -11.95 -3.61
C ASP A 89 -5.38 -11.16 -3.82
N TYR A 90 -5.48 -10.51 -4.99
CA TYR A 90 -6.64 -9.71 -5.37
C TYR A 90 -7.90 -10.57 -5.53
N GLU A 91 -7.75 -11.77 -6.12
CA GLU A 91 -8.88 -12.65 -6.43
C GLU A 91 -9.45 -13.34 -5.18
N GLN A 92 -8.60 -13.57 -4.17
CA GLN A 92 -8.96 -14.26 -2.93
C GLN A 92 -9.60 -15.62 -3.17
N THR A 93 -9.14 -16.30 -4.22
CA THR A 93 -9.71 -17.57 -4.66
C THR A 93 -9.68 -18.59 -3.53
N GLY A 94 -10.85 -19.16 -3.22
CA GLY A 94 -11.01 -20.16 -2.17
C GLY A 94 -11.20 -19.62 -0.74
N LYS A 95 -11.21 -18.30 -0.52
CA LYS A 95 -11.50 -17.71 0.80
C LYS A 95 -13.00 -17.57 1.05
N SER A 96 -13.44 -17.88 2.27
CA SER A 96 -14.77 -17.51 2.76
C SER A 96 -14.88 -16.00 2.99
N PRO A 97 -16.09 -15.41 3.06
CA PRO A 97 -16.26 -13.99 3.32
C PRO A 97 -15.56 -13.49 4.60
N ASP A 98 -15.52 -14.31 5.66
CA ASP A 98 -14.85 -13.95 6.91
C ASP A 98 -13.32 -13.94 6.76
N GLU A 99 -12.76 -14.93 6.07
CA GLU A 99 -11.32 -14.97 5.74
C GLU A 99 -10.92 -13.81 4.84
N SER A 100 -11.77 -13.45 3.86
CA SER A 100 -11.59 -12.28 3.01
C SER A 100 -11.53 -10.98 3.82
N ILE A 101 -12.43 -10.80 4.79
CA ILE A 101 -12.46 -9.63 5.67
C ILE A 101 -11.16 -9.52 6.49
N VAL A 102 -10.73 -10.62 7.11
CA VAL A 102 -9.49 -10.66 7.91
C VAL A 102 -8.28 -10.36 7.03
N TYR A 103 -8.19 -11.04 5.88
CA TYR A 103 -7.09 -10.85 4.93
C TYR A 103 -7.01 -9.40 4.44
N MET A 104 -8.13 -8.80 4.01
CA MET A 104 -8.17 -7.39 3.58
C MET A 104 -7.82 -6.43 4.71
N GLY A 105 -8.26 -6.70 5.94
CA GLY A 105 -7.87 -5.92 7.10
C GLY A 105 -6.35 -5.87 7.31
N ASP A 106 -5.67 -7.00 7.11
CA ASP A 106 -4.21 -7.07 7.24
C ASP A 106 -3.47 -6.47 6.04
N GLN A 107 -4.00 -6.65 4.82
CA GLN A 107 -3.46 -5.98 3.63
C GLN A 107 -3.59 -4.46 3.75
N LYS A 108 -4.70 -3.94 4.29
CA LYS A 108 -4.91 -2.51 4.54
C LYS A 108 -3.84 -1.94 5.49
N LYS A 109 -3.53 -2.64 6.58
CA LYS A 109 -2.46 -2.22 7.51
C LYS A 109 -1.10 -2.18 6.82
N GLN A 110 -0.79 -3.19 6.01
CA GLN A 110 0.47 -3.26 5.28
C GLN A 110 0.61 -2.12 4.27
N ILE A 111 -0.39 -1.89 3.42
CA ILE A 111 -0.33 -0.81 2.42
C ILE A 111 -0.31 0.59 3.05
N MET A 112 -0.96 0.78 4.21
CA MET A 112 -0.85 2.04 4.97
C MET A 112 0.55 2.26 5.55
N ALA A 113 1.25 1.20 5.97
CA ALA A 113 2.64 1.31 6.41
C ALA A 113 3.56 1.68 5.23
N ILE A 114 3.34 1.09 4.06
CA ILE A 114 4.05 1.42 2.82
C ILE A 114 3.79 2.87 2.39
N ASP A 115 2.54 3.34 2.45
CA ASP A 115 2.18 4.75 2.19
C ASP A 115 2.97 5.72 3.05
N SER A 116 3.12 5.42 4.34
CA SER A 116 3.94 6.22 5.26
C SER A 116 5.43 6.21 4.88
N GLN A 117 5.97 5.04 4.52
CA GLN A 117 7.37 4.88 4.12
C GLN A 117 7.68 5.66 2.83
N ILE A 118 6.88 5.48 1.77
CA ILE A 118 7.04 6.19 0.50
C ILE A 118 6.88 7.69 0.70
N SER A 119 5.83 8.13 1.41
CA SER A 119 5.61 9.55 1.69
C SER A 119 6.79 10.19 2.42
N ALA A 120 7.36 9.50 3.42
CA ALA A 120 8.51 9.98 4.17
C ALA A 120 9.78 10.04 3.30
N ALA A 121 10.03 9.03 2.46
CA ALA A 121 11.19 9.00 1.55
C ALA A 121 11.11 10.11 0.50
N VAL A 122 9.93 10.32 -0.11
CA VAL A 122 9.65 11.40 -1.05
C VAL A 122 9.83 12.77 -0.39
N ALA A 123 9.30 12.97 0.82
CA ALA A 123 9.44 14.24 1.54
C ALA A 123 10.91 14.57 1.86
N GLN A 124 11.68 13.58 2.33
CA GLN A 124 13.09 13.76 2.67
C GLN A 124 13.94 14.08 1.44
N SER A 125 13.74 13.35 0.33
CA SER A 125 14.44 13.59 -0.93
C SER A 125 14.06 14.94 -1.54
N ASN A 126 12.78 15.31 -1.57
CA ASN A 126 12.32 16.63 -2.02
C ASN A 126 12.98 17.76 -1.24
N LYS A 127 13.00 17.66 0.09
CA LYS A 127 13.64 18.66 0.96
C LYS A 127 15.12 18.85 0.62
N TYR A 128 15.82 17.75 0.36
CA TYR A 128 17.23 17.79 -0.04
C TYR A 128 17.43 18.42 -1.43
N LEU A 129 16.66 17.99 -2.42
CA LEU A 129 16.71 18.52 -3.79
C LEU A 129 16.41 20.03 -3.84
N LEU A 130 15.43 20.50 -3.05
CA LEU A 130 15.13 21.93 -2.90
C LEU A 130 16.29 22.71 -2.28
N LYS A 131 16.97 22.14 -1.28
CA LYS A 131 18.14 22.76 -0.65
C LYS A 131 19.31 22.92 -1.63
N ILE A 132 19.47 21.98 -2.57
CA ILE A 132 20.50 22.07 -3.61
C ILE A 132 20.12 23.12 -4.66
N LYS A 133 18.87 23.16 -5.14
CA LYS A 133 18.44 24.13 -6.18
C LYS A 133 18.50 25.59 -5.74
N ARG A 134 18.46 25.87 -4.44
CA ARG A 134 18.55 27.22 -3.87
C ARG A 134 19.99 27.70 -3.63
N LYS A 135 20.99 26.85 -3.86
CA LYS A 135 22.41 27.18 -3.78
C LYS A 135 22.99 27.31 -5.18
#